data_AF-A0A368PES2-F1
#
_entry.id   AF-A0A368PES2-F1
#
_cell.length_a   1.000
_cell.length_b   1.000
_cell.length_c   1.000
_cell.angle_alpha   90.00
_cell.angle_beta   90.00
_cell.angle_gamma   90.00
#
_symmetry.space_group_name_H-M   'P 1'
#
loop_
_entity.id
_entity.type
_entity.pdbx_description
1 polymer ?
#
loop_
_entity_poly.entity_id
_entity_poly.type
_entity_poly.pdbx_seq_one_letter_code
_entity_poly.pdbx_strand_id
1 'polypeptide(L)'
;MGPQDNSKRFAVGTDTAALSTKQWLEKMRTLFISKGSGFSSRSVLTGDPYIGVDVIGLPSEVAKRITFEEQVTDININRLQEVVDKGLCLTYRDGKDTYAITVGSKGHTTLKVGQTISRRIVDGDVVFLNRPPSTHKHSLQAFYAYVHDDHTVKINPLMCSPFSADFDGDCVHIYYPQSLAAKAEALELFSVEKQLISSHSGQVNLQLGNDSLVAMKAMSSRTMLSKELANQLAMFVPFSLPAPAVIKSIPAWTITQIVQGALPAKLTCQGKTQIVRDGNISCDIQLACDIQLAVGQYNHLRGTTRGPRDNSK
;
A
#
# COMPACT_ATOMS: atom_id res chain seq x y z
N MET A 1 -25.22 9.46 25.78
CA MET A 1 -25.69 8.05 25.81
C MET A 1 -24.59 7.24 26.47
N GLY A 2 -24.81 6.77 27.70
CA GLY A 2 -23.81 6.04 28.49
C GLY A 2 -23.59 4.61 28.00
N PRO A 3 -22.55 3.91 28.50
CA PRO A 3 -22.29 2.52 28.15
C PRO A 3 -23.42 1.64 28.70
N GLN A 4 -24.07 0.87 27.81
CA GLN A 4 -25.06 -0.12 28.22
C GLN A 4 -24.36 -1.29 28.91
N ASP A 5 -24.59 -1.43 30.21
CA ASP A 5 -24.14 -2.53 31.04
C ASP A 5 -24.97 -3.80 30.70
N ASN A 6 -24.37 -4.69 29.91
CA ASN A 6 -24.99 -5.92 29.39
C ASN A 6 -25.04 -7.08 30.40
N SER A 7 -24.77 -6.83 31.68
CA SER A 7 -24.61 -7.87 32.71
C SER A 7 -25.92 -8.51 33.22
N LYS A 8 -27.10 -7.97 32.87
CA LYS A 8 -28.38 -8.36 33.52
C LYS A 8 -29.32 -9.28 32.73
N ARG A 9 -28.91 -9.88 31.60
CA ARG A 9 -29.84 -10.61 30.70
C ARG A 9 -30.03 -12.12 30.92
N PHE A 10 -29.44 -12.74 31.93
CA PHE A 10 -29.42 -14.20 32.02
C PHE A 10 -29.85 -14.74 33.39
N ALA A 11 -31.16 -14.77 33.64
CA ALA A 11 -31.73 -15.66 34.65
C ALA A 11 -31.80 -17.08 34.08
N VAL A 12 -31.22 -18.04 34.81
CA VAL A 12 -31.00 -19.43 34.38
C VAL A 12 -32.28 -20.26 34.59
N GLY A 13 -32.88 -20.72 33.50
CA GLY A 13 -33.90 -21.78 33.47
C GLY A 13 -33.30 -23.06 32.90
N THR A 14 -33.65 -24.19 33.51
CA THR A 14 -33.07 -25.54 33.34
C THR A 14 -33.36 -26.16 31.97
N ASP A 15 -32.38 -26.07 31.05
CA ASP A 15 -32.14 -27.00 29.93
C ASP A 15 -30.63 -27.00 29.62
N THR A 16 -29.85 -27.60 30.52
CA THR A 16 -28.44 -27.23 30.75
C THR A 16 -27.44 -27.72 29.71
N ALA A 17 -27.71 -28.77 28.92
CA ALA A 17 -26.71 -29.32 27.98
C ALA A 17 -26.79 -28.71 26.56
N ALA A 18 -27.98 -28.61 25.97
CA ALA A 18 -28.14 -28.05 24.62
C ALA A 18 -28.04 -26.52 24.60
N LEU A 19 -28.48 -25.86 25.69
CA LEU A 19 -28.31 -24.43 25.88
C LEU A 19 -26.83 -24.06 26.10
N SER A 20 -26.07 -24.91 26.79
CA SER A 20 -24.62 -24.78 26.99
C SER A 20 -23.83 -24.79 25.68
N THR A 21 -24.08 -25.76 24.79
CA THR A 21 -23.33 -25.84 23.51
C THR A 21 -23.66 -24.68 22.59
N LYS A 22 -24.94 -24.26 22.51
CA LYS A 22 -25.32 -23.07 21.72
C LYS A 22 -24.74 -21.79 22.30
N GLN A 23 -24.81 -21.61 23.62
CA GLN A 23 -24.19 -20.48 24.31
C GLN A 23 -22.66 -20.50 24.16
N TRP A 24 -22.03 -21.67 24.15
CA TRP A 24 -20.60 -21.81 23.91
C TRP A 24 -20.22 -21.46 22.47
N LEU A 25 -20.98 -21.93 21.46
CA LEU A 25 -20.77 -21.54 20.07
C LEU A 25 -20.99 -20.04 19.86
N GLU A 26 -21.96 -19.46 20.55
CA GLU A 26 -22.24 -18.02 20.50
C GLU A 26 -21.13 -17.22 21.20
N LYS A 27 -20.60 -17.70 22.33
CA LYS A 27 -19.39 -17.16 22.96
C LYS A 27 -18.17 -17.28 22.06
N MET A 28 -17.97 -18.41 21.38
CA MET A 28 -16.86 -18.61 20.46
C MET A 28 -16.95 -17.65 19.27
N ARG A 29 -18.13 -17.51 18.68
CA ARG A 29 -18.37 -16.54 17.61
C ARG A 29 -18.13 -15.11 18.06
N THR A 30 -18.71 -14.70 19.18
CA THR A 30 -18.62 -13.30 19.64
C THR A 30 -17.23 -12.91 20.13
N LEU A 31 -16.53 -13.80 20.84
CA LEU A 31 -15.24 -13.47 21.47
C LEU A 31 -14.04 -13.72 20.56
N PHE A 32 -14.12 -14.68 19.64
CA PHE A 32 -12.96 -15.07 18.81
C PHE A 32 -13.15 -14.78 17.33
N ILE A 33 -14.36 -14.97 16.77
CA ILE A 33 -14.58 -14.85 15.31
C ILE A 33 -15.01 -13.44 14.92
N SER A 34 -15.90 -12.82 15.71
CA SER A 34 -16.54 -11.54 15.41
C SER A 34 -16.02 -10.40 16.30
N LYS A 35 -14.85 -10.57 16.91
CA LYS A 35 -14.26 -9.52 17.76
C LYS A 35 -13.87 -8.34 16.90
N GLY A 36 -14.47 -7.18 17.19
CA GLY A 36 -14.08 -5.91 16.56
C GLY A 36 -12.68 -5.48 17.00
N SER A 37 -11.95 -4.83 16.10
CA SER A 37 -10.70 -4.13 16.42
C SER A 37 -10.99 -2.66 16.70
N GLY A 38 -10.40 -2.11 17.77
CA GLY A 38 -10.49 -0.67 18.07
C GLY A 38 -9.68 0.20 17.10
N PHE A 39 -8.65 -0.36 16.46
CA PHE A 39 -7.76 0.35 15.55
C PHE A 39 -7.95 -0.15 14.12
N SER A 40 -9.15 0.12 13.59
CA SER A 40 -9.50 -0.20 12.20
C SER A 40 -10.46 0.83 11.63
N SER A 41 -10.48 0.94 10.30
CA SER A 41 -11.43 1.78 9.56
C SER A 41 -11.96 1.03 8.36
N ARG A 42 -13.15 1.42 7.90
CA ARG A 42 -13.74 0.93 6.65
C ARG A 42 -14.08 2.13 5.78
N SER A 43 -13.71 2.09 4.51
CA SER A 43 -14.02 3.15 3.57
C SER A 43 -14.14 2.60 2.14
N VAL A 44 -14.73 3.41 1.26
CA VAL A 44 -14.87 3.13 -0.17
C VAL A 44 -13.52 3.30 -0.85
N LEU A 45 -13.22 2.40 -1.78
CA LEU A 45 -11.98 2.37 -2.55
C LEU A 45 -12.11 3.18 -3.84
N THR A 46 -11.07 3.92 -4.19
CA THR A 46 -10.95 4.70 -5.43
C THR A 46 -9.57 4.51 -6.04
N GLY A 47 -9.49 4.56 -7.36
CA GLY A 47 -8.25 4.38 -8.10
C GLY A 47 -7.49 5.68 -8.29
N ASP A 48 -6.19 5.69 -7.99
CA ASP A 48 -5.29 6.80 -8.31
C ASP A 48 -4.02 6.25 -9.00
N PRO A 49 -3.78 6.54 -10.28
CA PRO A 49 -2.62 6.02 -11.01
C PRO A 49 -1.31 6.73 -10.65
N TYR A 50 -1.35 7.88 -9.95
CA TYR A 50 -0.15 8.67 -9.63
C TYR A 50 0.52 8.24 -8.32
N ILE A 51 -0.17 7.46 -7.48
CA ILE A 51 0.42 6.94 -6.24
C ILE A 51 1.21 5.65 -6.50
N GLY A 52 2.25 5.43 -5.69
CA GLY A 52 3.04 4.20 -5.73
C GLY A 52 2.22 2.94 -5.48
N VAL A 53 2.66 1.81 -6.00
CA VAL A 53 1.94 0.52 -5.84
C VAL A 53 1.99 0.00 -4.40
N ASP A 54 2.96 0.43 -3.61
CA ASP A 54 3.15 0.14 -2.19
C ASP A 54 2.57 1.22 -1.27
N VAL A 55 1.89 2.23 -1.84
CA VAL A 55 1.31 3.36 -1.11
C VAL A 55 -0.22 3.30 -1.16
N ILE A 56 -0.86 3.70 -0.07
CA ILE A 56 -2.30 3.83 0.04
C ILE A 56 -2.69 5.22 0.53
N GLY A 57 -3.64 5.84 -0.16
CA GLY A 57 -4.23 7.12 0.24
C GLY A 57 -5.24 6.92 1.37
N LEU A 58 -5.03 7.60 2.49
CA LEU A 58 -5.96 7.66 3.61
C LEU A 58 -6.60 9.05 3.71
N PRO A 59 -7.92 9.12 3.90
CA PRO A 59 -8.60 10.39 4.09
C PRO A 59 -8.19 11.04 5.42
N SER A 60 -7.99 12.36 5.41
CA SER A 60 -7.50 13.10 6.58
C SER A 60 -8.41 12.95 7.80
N GLU A 61 -9.71 12.74 7.58
CA GLU A 61 -10.69 12.47 8.64
C GLU A 61 -10.40 11.20 9.42
N VAL A 62 -9.95 10.14 8.75
CA VAL A 62 -9.60 8.87 9.37
C VAL A 62 -8.24 9.00 10.05
N ALA A 63 -7.25 9.60 9.37
CA ALA A 63 -5.92 9.81 9.93
C ALA A 63 -5.94 10.63 11.24
N LYS A 64 -6.86 11.59 11.36
CA LYS A 64 -7.03 12.41 12.58
C LYS A 64 -7.61 11.64 13.78
N ARG A 65 -8.32 10.54 13.54
CA ARG A 65 -8.98 9.75 14.60
C ARG A 65 -8.13 8.58 15.08
N ILE A 66 -7.35 7.98 14.18
CA ILE A 66 -6.50 6.86 14.50
C ILE A 66 -5.19 7.35 15.10
N THR A 67 -4.77 6.71 16.19
CA THR A 67 -3.52 7.01 16.86
C THR A 67 -2.55 5.84 16.82
N PHE A 68 -1.27 6.17 16.96
CA PHE A 68 -0.16 5.26 17.13
C PHE A 68 0.70 5.75 18.29
N GLU A 69 1.06 4.82 19.16
CA GLU A 69 1.88 5.11 20.33
C GLU A 69 3.36 4.94 20.00
N GLU A 70 4.13 6.00 20.18
CA GLU A 70 5.56 6.01 19.90
C GLU A 70 6.35 6.51 21.11
N GLN A 71 7.41 5.78 21.48
CA GLN A 71 8.29 6.20 22.56
C GLN A 71 9.30 7.24 22.07
N VAL A 72 9.52 8.27 22.87
CA VAL A 72 10.51 9.32 22.62
C VAL A 72 11.89 8.77 22.95
N THR A 73 12.75 8.82 21.94
CA THR A 73 14.17 8.46 21.95
C THR A 73 14.98 9.66 21.48
N ASP A 74 16.28 9.65 21.71
CA ASP A 74 17.18 10.73 21.26
C ASP A 74 17.14 10.95 19.74
N ILE A 75 16.81 9.90 18.97
CA ILE A 75 16.81 9.92 17.50
C ILE A 75 15.53 10.57 16.96
N ASN A 76 14.37 10.24 17.54
CA ASN A 76 13.07 10.69 17.03
C ASN A 76 12.54 11.96 17.73
N ILE A 77 13.21 12.47 18.77
CA ILE A 77 12.72 13.61 19.57
C ILE A 77 12.41 14.85 18.71
N ASN A 78 13.29 15.22 17.78
CA ASN A 78 13.09 16.38 16.91
C ASN A 78 11.86 16.21 16.02
N ARG A 79 11.69 15.01 15.45
CA ARG A 79 10.54 14.67 14.60
C ARG A 79 9.25 14.64 15.39
N LEU A 80 9.27 14.07 16.60
CA LEU A 80 8.09 14.00 17.47
C LEU A 80 7.71 15.37 18.03
N GLN A 81 8.69 16.25 18.29
CA GLN A 81 8.42 17.62 18.69
C GLN A 81 7.69 18.38 17.57
N GLU A 82 8.12 18.23 16.31
CA GLU A 82 7.43 18.81 15.16
C GLU A 82 5.97 18.30 15.04
N VAL A 83 5.73 17.01 15.31
CA VAL A 83 4.38 16.41 15.32
C VAL A 83 3.51 17.01 16.43
N VAL A 84 4.09 17.27 17.60
CA VAL A 84 3.41 17.94 18.72
C VAL A 84 3.11 19.40 18.36
N ASP A 85 4.07 20.11 17.78
CA ASP A 85 3.93 21.52 17.39
C ASP A 85 2.86 21.72 16.30
N LYS A 86 2.74 20.75 15.38
CA LYS A 86 1.67 20.70 14.37
C LYS A 86 0.29 20.32 14.95
N GLY A 87 0.20 19.99 16.24
CA GLY A 87 -1.07 19.58 16.88
C GLY A 87 -1.58 18.22 16.41
N LEU A 88 -0.68 17.35 15.92
CA LEU A 88 -1.00 16.00 15.48
C LEU A 88 -0.92 14.97 16.62
N CYS A 89 -0.59 15.41 17.84
CA CYS A 89 -0.58 14.59 19.04
C CYS A 89 -1.86 14.80 19.86
N LEU A 90 -2.46 13.71 20.37
CA LEU A 90 -3.61 13.78 21.26
C LEU A 90 -3.20 13.74 22.73
N THR A 91 -2.33 12.81 23.10
CA THR A 91 -1.91 12.59 24.48
C THR A 91 -0.43 12.21 24.54
N TYR A 92 0.22 12.56 25.64
CA TYR A 92 1.52 11.99 25.99
C TYR A 92 1.45 11.35 27.37
N ARG A 93 2.26 10.32 27.58
CA ARG A 93 2.40 9.57 28.83
C ARG A 93 3.79 9.76 29.38
N ASP A 94 3.85 10.14 30.65
CA ASP A 94 5.08 10.24 31.43
C ASP A 94 4.97 9.24 32.59
N GLY A 95 5.65 8.10 32.47
CA GLY A 95 5.47 6.98 33.39
C GLY A 95 4.04 6.43 33.38
N LYS A 96 3.30 6.65 34.47
CA LYS A 96 1.91 6.19 34.64
C LYS A 96 0.87 7.26 34.31
N ASP A 97 1.27 8.53 34.30
CA ASP A 97 0.34 9.63 34.12
C ASP A 97 0.13 9.92 32.63
N THR A 98 -1.12 10.16 32.25
CA THR A 98 -1.52 10.49 30.87
C THR A 98 -2.01 11.92 30.81
N TYR A 99 -1.36 12.73 29.97
CA TYR A 99 -1.67 14.14 29.79
C TYR A 99 -2.31 14.34 28.41
N ALA A 100 -3.45 15.03 28.37
CA ALA A 100 -4.09 15.42 27.12
C ALA A 100 -3.47 16.71 26.58
N ILE A 101 -3.06 16.69 25.32
CA ILE A 101 -2.61 17.87 24.59
C ILE A 101 -3.85 18.50 23.95
N THR A 102 -4.62 19.24 24.74
CA THR A 102 -5.76 20.01 24.22
C THR A 102 -5.23 21.27 23.53
N VAL A 103 -5.80 21.59 22.36
CA VAL A 103 -5.62 22.87 21.67
C VAL A 103 -6.08 23.99 22.61
N GLY A 104 -5.17 24.59 23.37
CA GLY A 104 -5.50 25.60 24.40
C GLY A 104 -4.63 25.56 25.66
N SER A 105 -3.79 24.53 25.86
CA SER A 105 -2.79 24.53 26.94
C SER A 105 -1.73 25.61 26.67
N LYS A 106 -1.65 26.63 27.53
CA LYS A 106 -0.86 27.87 27.37
C LYS A 106 0.67 27.71 27.38
N GLY A 107 1.21 26.52 27.11
CA GLY A 107 2.65 26.27 27.14
C GLY A 107 3.09 25.42 25.95
N HIS A 108 4.26 25.74 25.41
CA HIS A 108 4.96 24.87 24.47
C HIS A 108 5.36 23.58 25.22
N THR A 109 4.75 22.45 24.87
CA THR A 109 5.05 21.15 25.49
C THR A 109 6.38 20.64 24.93
N THR A 110 7.46 20.81 25.68
CA THR A 110 8.76 20.23 25.33
C THR A 110 8.81 18.77 25.75
N LEU A 111 9.04 17.89 24.77
CA LEU A 111 9.14 16.45 24.99
C LEU A 111 10.44 16.07 25.69
N LYS A 112 10.38 14.99 26.48
CA LYS A 112 11.55 14.37 27.12
C LYS A 112 11.69 12.92 26.71
N VAL A 113 12.92 12.44 26.68
CA VAL A 113 13.26 11.04 26.39
C VAL A 113 12.60 10.12 27.43
N GLY A 114 12.01 9.01 26.96
CA GLY A 114 11.28 8.06 27.78
C GLY A 114 9.77 8.30 27.89
N GLN A 115 9.28 9.47 27.43
CA GLN A 115 7.84 9.71 27.31
C GLN A 115 7.24 8.90 26.15
N THR A 116 5.97 8.50 26.25
CA THR A 116 5.25 7.82 25.16
C THR A 116 4.19 8.75 24.59
N ILE A 117 4.22 8.99 23.29
CA ILE A 117 3.32 9.93 22.62
C ILE A 117 2.28 9.16 21.82
N SER A 118 1.01 9.52 21.98
CA SER A 118 -0.07 9.08 21.11
C SER A 118 -0.25 10.10 19.98
N ARG A 119 0.43 9.84 18.87
CA ARG A 119 0.34 10.67 17.66
C ARG A 119 -0.68 10.12 16.68
N ARG A 120 -1.25 11.01 15.86
CA ARG A 120 -2.07 10.62 14.71
C ARG A 120 -1.24 9.91 13.64
N ILE A 121 -1.92 9.21 12.74
CA ILE A 121 -1.29 8.62 11.56
C ILE A 121 -0.74 9.73 10.67
N VAL A 122 0.48 9.53 10.19
CA VAL A 122 1.18 10.45 9.28
C VAL A 122 1.66 9.71 8.05
N ASP A 123 2.10 10.45 7.04
CA ASP A 123 2.66 9.87 5.83
C ASP A 123 3.85 8.95 6.14
N GLY A 124 3.88 7.80 5.46
CA GLY A 124 4.89 6.75 5.65
C GLY A 124 4.58 5.75 6.77
N ASP A 125 3.49 5.90 7.52
CA ASP A 125 3.06 4.88 8.47
C ASP A 125 2.59 3.60 7.77
N VAL A 126 2.87 2.44 8.36
CA VAL A 126 2.45 1.15 7.81
C VAL A 126 1.01 0.85 8.19
N VAL A 127 0.20 0.46 7.20
CA VAL A 127 -1.18 0.03 7.40
C VAL A 127 -1.44 -1.29 6.69
N PHE A 128 -2.36 -2.07 7.24
CA PHE A 128 -2.84 -3.31 6.65
C PHE A 128 -4.15 -3.05 5.92
N LEU A 129 -4.25 -3.44 4.65
CA LEU A 129 -5.49 -3.44 3.90
C LEU A 129 -6.00 -4.87 3.71
N ASN A 130 -7.30 -5.05 3.90
CA ASN A 130 -8.05 -6.26 3.59
C ASN A 130 -9.30 -5.92 2.79
N ARG A 131 -9.63 -6.71 1.76
CA ARG A 131 -10.95 -6.68 1.12
C ARG A 131 -11.70 -7.99 1.40
N PRO A 132 -12.74 -7.97 2.25
CA PRO A 132 -13.61 -9.13 2.46
C PRO A 132 -14.48 -9.42 1.23
N PRO A 133 -14.78 -10.69 0.91
CA PRO A 133 -14.32 -11.90 1.59
C PRO A 133 -12.86 -12.27 1.25
N SER A 134 -12.06 -12.53 2.27
CA SER A 134 -10.63 -12.87 2.13
C SER A 134 -10.46 -14.33 1.73
N THR A 135 -10.50 -14.64 0.43
CA THR A 135 -10.41 -16.03 -0.08
C THR A 135 -8.97 -16.51 -0.29
N HIS A 136 -8.02 -15.58 -0.37
CA HIS A 136 -6.62 -15.87 -0.68
C HIS A 136 -5.68 -14.94 0.08
N LYS A 137 -4.43 -15.38 0.31
CA LYS A 137 -3.47 -14.65 1.15
C LYS A 137 -3.21 -13.21 0.68
N HIS A 138 -3.30 -12.96 -0.62
CA HIS A 138 -3.00 -11.66 -1.23
C HIS A 138 -4.13 -10.64 -1.11
N SER A 139 -5.30 -11.06 -0.60
CA SER A 139 -6.37 -10.15 -0.21
C SER A 139 -6.04 -9.35 1.06
N LEU A 140 -4.91 -9.65 1.70
CA LEU A 140 -4.35 -8.94 2.85
C LEU A 140 -2.91 -8.48 2.53
N GLN A 141 -2.68 -7.17 2.47
CA GLN A 141 -1.36 -6.61 2.19
C GLN A 141 -1.06 -5.38 3.06
N ALA A 142 0.22 -5.11 3.25
CA ALA A 142 0.72 -3.95 3.96
C ALA A 142 1.15 -2.86 2.96
N PHE A 143 0.74 -1.63 3.24
CA PHE A 143 1.02 -0.43 2.45
C PHE A 143 1.57 0.68 3.33
N TYR A 144 2.26 1.65 2.73
CA TYR A 144 2.59 2.92 3.35
C TYR A 144 1.45 3.90 3.19
N ALA A 145 1.04 4.54 4.28
CA ALA A 145 0.00 5.54 4.29
C ALA A 145 0.48 6.85 3.65
N TYR A 146 -0.40 7.47 2.88
CA TYR A 146 -0.31 8.85 2.41
C TYR A 146 -1.63 9.55 2.73
N VAL A 147 -1.58 10.64 3.48
CA VAL A 147 -2.78 11.34 3.93
C VAL A 147 -3.19 12.38 2.88
N HIS A 148 -4.47 12.36 2.49
CA HIS A 148 -5.04 13.33 1.55
C HIS A 148 -6.37 13.90 2.05
N ASP A 149 -6.85 14.96 1.42
CA ASP A 149 -8.03 15.71 1.89
C ASP A 149 -9.37 15.14 1.42
N ASP A 150 -9.39 14.20 0.46
CA ASP A 150 -10.63 13.57 0.01
C ASP A 150 -11.20 12.61 1.07
N HIS A 151 -12.40 12.07 0.80
CA HIS A 151 -13.15 11.23 1.74
C HIS A 151 -13.06 9.71 1.45
N THR A 152 -12.42 9.31 0.35
CA THR A 152 -12.26 7.90 -0.06
C THR A 152 -10.84 7.41 0.19
N VAL A 153 -10.65 6.09 0.18
CA VAL A 153 -9.30 5.50 0.21
C VAL A 153 -8.79 5.36 -1.22
N LYS A 154 -7.54 5.75 -1.47
CA LYS A 154 -6.94 5.67 -2.81
C LYS A 154 -5.96 4.51 -2.90
N ILE A 155 -6.04 3.75 -3.99
CA ILE A 155 -5.08 2.68 -4.30
C ILE A 155 -4.64 2.79 -5.76
N ASN A 156 -3.42 2.34 -6.06
CA ASN A 156 -2.99 2.21 -7.43
C ASN A 156 -3.85 1.13 -8.15
N PRO A 157 -4.47 1.43 -9.31
CA PRO A 157 -5.30 0.47 -10.04
C PRO A 157 -4.59 -0.85 -10.42
N LEU A 158 -3.26 -0.84 -10.51
CA LEU A 158 -2.46 -2.05 -10.78
C LEU A 158 -2.53 -3.08 -9.64
N MET A 159 -2.92 -2.65 -8.45
CA MET A 159 -3.06 -3.45 -7.24
C MET A 159 -4.49 -3.92 -6.98
N CYS A 160 -5.44 -3.71 -7.91
CA CYS A 160 -6.82 -4.16 -7.73
C CYS A 160 -7.00 -5.67 -7.86
N SER A 161 -6.20 -6.32 -8.72
CA SER A 161 -6.32 -7.76 -9.01
C SER A 161 -6.22 -8.65 -7.75
N PRO A 162 -5.24 -8.46 -6.85
CA PRO A 162 -5.12 -9.24 -5.61
C PRO A 162 -6.23 -9.00 -4.58
N PHE A 163 -6.98 -7.92 -4.70
CA PHE A 163 -8.17 -7.69 -3.84
C PHE A 163 -9.45 -8.12 -4.53
N SER A 164 -9.37 -8.49 -5.82
CA SER A 164 -10.53 -8.67 -6.70
C SER A 164 -11.48 -7.48 -6.62
N ALA A 165 -10.90 -6.28 -6.47
CA ALA A 165 -11.62 -5.04 -6.26
C ALA A 165 -11.89 -4.33 -7.58
N ASP A 166 -13.04 -3.69 -7.66
CA ASP A 166 -13.34 -2.69 -8.67
C ASP A 166 -13.65 -1.34 -7.97
N PHE A 167 -14.09 -0.35 -8.74
CA PHE A 167 -14.36 1.00 -8.24
C PHE A 167 -15.85 1.35 -8.34
N ASP A 168 -16.73 0.37 -8.16
CA ASP A 168 -18.19 0.54 -8.27
C ASP A 168 -18.89 0.91 -6.93
N GLY A 169 -18.12 1.06 -5.85
CA GLY A 169 -18.63 1.20 -4.49
C GLY A 169 -18.00 0.24 -3.48
N ASP A 170 -17.07 -0.60 -3.96
CA ASP A 170 -16.25 -1.50 -3.16
C ASP A 170 -15.67 -0.86 -1.90
N CYS A 171 -15.83 -1.57 -0.77
CA CYS A 171 -15.32 -1.15 0.54
C CYS A 171 -14.16 -2.02 0.98
N VAL A 172 -13.12 -1.38 1.51
CA VAL A 172 -11.96 -2.05 2.11
C VAL A 172 -11.91 -1.83 3.61
N HIS A 173 -11.30 -2.78 4.31
CA HIS A 173 -11.01 -2.71 5.73
C HIS A 173 -9.53 -2.40 5.91
N ILE A 174 -9.23 -1.40 6.73
CA ILE A 174 -7.87 -0.98 7.04
C ILE A 174 -7.62 -1.23 8.53
N TYR A 175 -6.48 -1.83 8.84
CA TYR A 175 -6.03 -2.12 10.20
C TYR A 175 -4.72 -1.39 10.45
N TYR A 176 -4.57 -0.85 11.66
CA TYR A 176 -3.43 -0.01 12.03
C TYR A 176 -2.58 -0.72 13.09
N PRO A 177 -1.41 -1.28 12.72
CA PRO A 177 -0.52 -1.95 13.66
C PRO A 177 -0.08 -1.02 14.79
N GLN A 178 -0.37 -1.41 16.03
CA GLN A 178 -0.08 -0.60 17.22
C GLN A 178 1.29 -0.88 17.85
N SER A 179 1.90 -2.05 17.58
CA SER A 179 3.23 -2.39 18.08
C SER A 179 4.27 -2.31 16.98
N LEU A 180 5.51 -2.00 17.35
CA LEU A 180 6.64 -2.02 16.41
C LEU A 180 6.89 -3.43 15.85
N ALA A 181 6.69 -4.47 16.66
CA ALA A 181 6.77 -5.85 16.22
C ALA A 181 5.72 -6.16 15.13
N ALA A 182 4.48 -5.72 15.30
CA ALA A 182 3.44 -5.90 14.29
C ALA A 182 3.72 -5.09 13.02
N LYS A 183 4.29 -3.88 13.12
CA LYS A 183 4.75 -3.11 11.96
C LYS A 183 5.86 -3.83 11.20
N ALA A 184 6.83 -4.41 11.90
CA ALA A 184 7.91 -5.18 11.29
C ALA A 184 7.38 -6.44 10.59
N GLU A 185 6.47 -7.18 11.23
CA GLU A 185 5.82 -8.35 10.65
C GLU A 185 5.03 -7.98 9.38
N ALA A 186 4.26 -6.88 9.43
CA ALA A 186 3.52 -6.36 8.28
C ALA A 186 4.44 -6.10 7.08
N LEU A 187 5.55 -5.38 7.32
CA LEU A 187 6.50 -5.03 6.26
C LEU A 187 7.25 -6.23 5.71
N GLU A 188 7.66 -7.17 6.57
CA GLU A 188 8.49 -8.29 6.12
C GLU A 188 7.70 -9.42 5.44
N LEU A 189 6.44 -9.62 5.83
CA LEU A 189 5.61 -10.72 5.33
C LEU A 189 4.51 -10.28 4.35
N PHE A 190 3.95 -9.09 4.56
CA PHE A 190 2.74 -8.65 3.85
C PHE A 190 2.96 -7.43 2.95
N SER A 191 4.16 -6.88 2.88
CA SER A 191 4.43 -5.80 1.93
C SER A 191 4.20 -6.26 0.49
N VAL A 192 3.79 -5.30 -0.35
CA VAL A 192 3.52 -5.53 -1.78
C VAL A 192 4.69 -6.22 -2.46
N GLU A 193 5.93 -5.80 -2.17
CA GLU A 193 7.15 -6.40 -2.72
C GLU A 193 7.29 -7.90 -2.43
N LYS A 194 6.90 -8.34 -1.23
CA LYS A 194 7.00 -9.74 -0.78
C LYS A 194 5.85 -10.60 -1.33
N GLN A 195 4.76 -9.96 -1.75
CA GLN A 195 3.57 -10.62 -2.29
C GLN A 195 3.38 -10.40 -3.79
N LEU A 196 4.41 -9.99 -4.53
CA LEU A 196 4.30 -9.78 -5.98
C LEU A 196 3.96 -11.06 -6.75
N ILE A 197 4.42 -12.23 -6.28
CA ILE A 197 4.21 -13.51 -6.95
C ILE A 197 3.26 -14.38 -6.12
N SER A 198 2.24 -14.92 -6.80
CA SER A 198 1.35 -15.88 -6.19
C SER A 198 1.99 -17.25 -6.08
N SER A 199 2.05 -17.79 -4.86
CA SER A 199 2.56 -19.15 -4.61
C SER A 199 1.65 -20.25 -5.17
N HIS A 200 0.38 -19.93 -5.46
CA HIS A 200 -0.57 -20.90 -6.01
C HIS A 200 -0.48 -21.01 -7.54
N SER A 201 -0.51 -19.87 -8.24
CA SER A 201 -0.51 -19.83 -9.71
C SER A 201 0.86 -19.56 -10.33
N GLY A 202 1.84 -19.11 -9.55
CA GLY A 202 3.13 -18.63 -10.06
C GLY A 202 3.04 -17.31 -10.85
N GLN A 203 1.86 -16.70 -10.90
CA GLN A 203 1.62 -15.47 -11.63
C GLN A 203 1.89 -14.23 -10.78
N VAL A 204 2.13 -13.12 -11.48
CA VAL A 204 2.31 -11.80 -10.85
C VAL A 204 0.96 -11.24 -10.46
N ASN A 205 0.90 -10.74 -9.24
CA ASN A 205 -0.27 -10.12 -8.64
C ASN A 205 -0.52 -8.70 -9.16
N LEU A 206 0.54 -7.99 -9.56
CA LEU A 206 0.45 -6.70 -10.22
C LEU A 206 0.08 -6.89 -11.69
N GLN A 207 -1.05 -6.32 -12.10
CA GLN A 207 -1.59 -6.48 -13.45
C GLN A 207 -1.92 -5.13 -14.08
N LEU A 208 -1.37 -4.90 -15.28
CA LEU A 208 -1.80 -3.83 -16.18
C LEU A 208 -3.20 -4.16 -16.70
N GLY A 209 -4.20 -3.43 -16.21
CA GLY A 209 -5.60 -3.58 -16.61
C GLY A 209 -6.17 -2.35 -17.31
N ASN A 210 -7.35 -2.53 -17.91
CA ASN A 210 -8.21 -1.49 -18.47
C ASN A 210 -7.46 -0.54 -19.40
N ASP A 211 -7.47 0.76 -19.09
CA ASP A 211 -6.93 1.83 -19.92
C ASP A 211 -5.43 1.70 -20.14
N SER A 212 -4.67 1.19 -19.16
CA SER A 212 -3.22 1.02 -19.30
C SER A 212 -2.87 0.04 -20.43
N LEU A 213 -3.66 -1.03 -20.57
CA LEU A 213 -3.48 -2.06 -21.59
C LEU A 213 -3.91 -1.55 -22.97
N VAL A 214 -5.04 -0.84 -23.05
CA VAL A 214 -5.54 -0.24 -24.29
C VAL A 214 -4.59 0.85 -24.78
N ALA A 215 -4.16 1.75 -23.91
CA ALA A 215 -3.20 2.80 -24.21
C ALA A 215 -1.88 2.20 -24.71
N MET A 216 -1.39 1.15 -24.06
CA MET A 216 -0.19 0.45 -24.48
C MET A 216 -0.32 -0.17 -25.88
N LYS A 217 -1.47 -0.76 -26.22
CA LYS A 217 -1.72 -1.28 -27.56
C LYS A 217 -1.83 -0.18 -28.61
N ALA A 218 -2.50 0.93 -28.28
CA ALA A 218 -2.65 2.10 -29.14
C ALA A 218 -1.32 2.85 -29.34
N MET A 219 -0.46 2.85 -28.33
CA MET A 219 0.91 3.34 -28.43
C MET A 219 1.71 2.41 -29.33
N SER A 220 1.66 1.10 -29.12
CA SER A 220 2.42 0.14 -29.94
C SER A 220 2.13 0.20 -31.44
N SER A 221 0.95 0.66 -31.87
CA SER A 221 0.64 0.85 -33.30
C SER A 221 1.24 2.13 -33.90
N ARG A 222 1.68 3.08 -33.06
CA ARG A 222 2.44 4.26 -33.51
C ARG A 222 3.92 3.90 -33.57
N THR A 223 4.52 4.00 -34.74
CA THR A 223 5.92 3.61 -34.93
C THR A 223 6.92 4.72 -34.56
N MET A 224 6.51 6.00 -34.65
CA MET A 224 7.39 7.16 -34.48
C MET A 224 6.73 8.26 -33.63
N LEU A 225 7.53 8.88 -32.77
CA LEU A 225 7.17 9.99 -31.90
C LEU A 225 7.99 11.24 -32.25
N SER A 226 7.35 12.40 -32.15
CA SER A 226 8.05 13.68 -32.27
C SER A 226 8.93 13.93 -31.04
N LYS A 227 9.90 14.84 -31.18
CA LYS A 227 10.83 15.21 -30.10
C LYS A 227 10.10 15.74 -28.87
N GLU A 228 9.06 16.55 -29.07
CA GLU A 228 8.29 17.17 -28.00
C GLU A 228 7.55 16.11 -27.18
N LEU A 229 6.87 15.18 -27.86
CA LEU A 229 6.14 14.09 -27.23
C LEU A 229 7.09 13.11 -26.54
N ALA A 230 8.24 12.81 -27.15
CA ALA A 230 9.26 11.97 -26.53
C ALA A 230 9.79 12.60 -25.23
N ASN A 231 10.08 13.91 -25.23
CA ASN A 231 10.54 14.63 -24.05
C ASN A 231 9.48 14.66 -22.94
N GLN A 232 8.20 14.84 -23.28
CA GLN A 232 7.10 14.79 -22.31
C GLN A 232 6.99 13.42 -21.66
N LEU A 233 7.08 12.34 -22.44
CA LEU A 233 7.02 10.98 -21.90
C LEU A 233 8.26 10.64 -21.07
N ALA A 234 9.42 11.14 -21.44
CA ALA A 234 10.67 10.94 -20.70
C ALA A 234 10.65 11.55 -19.30
N MET A 235 9.79 12.55 -19.03
CA MET A 235 9.63 13.09 -17.67
C MET A 235 9.13 12.03 -16.67
N PHE A 236 8.46 10.97 -17.15
CA PHE A 236 7.93 9.89 -16.32
C PHE A 236 8.89 8.70 -16.21
N VAL A 237 10.06 8.77 -16.83
CA VAL A 237 11.02 7.68 -16.95
C VAL A 237 12.30 8.05 -16.18
N PRO A 238 12.91 7.13 -15.42
CA PRO A 238 14.09 7.47 -14.60
C PRO A 238 15.36 7.75 -15.42
N PHE A 239 15.45 7.26 -16.65
CA PHE A 239 16.63 7.43 -17.51
C PHE A 239 16.44 8.52 -18.56
N SER A 240 17.54 9.17 -18.92
CA SER A 240 17.59 10.10 -20.06
C SER A 240 17.23 9.39 -21.36
N LEU A 241 16.51 10.10 -22.24
CA LEU A 241 16.16 9.59 -23.56
C LEU A 241 17.40 9.10 -24.33
N PRO A 242 17.33 7.90 -24.96
CA PRO A 242 18.39 7.44 -25.84
C PRO A 242 18.46 8.28 -27.12
N ALA A 243 19.51 8.09 -27.91
CA ALA A 243 19.63 8.71 -29.23
C ALA A 243 18.39 8.36 -30.11
N PRO A 244 17.91 9.30 -30.94
CA PRO A 244 16.74 9.07 -31.78
C PRO A 244 16.97 7.92 -32.75
N ALA A 245 15.95 7.08 -32.96
CA ALA A 245 15.99 5.97 -33.91
C ALA A 245 16.19 6.45 -35.35
N VAL A 246 15.64 7.62 -35.68
CA VAL A 246 15.80 8.26 -36.99
C VAL A 246 16.56 9.56 -36.83
N ILE A 247 17.73 9.67 -37.45
CA ILE A 247 18.64 10.83 -37.32
C ILE A 247 18.61 11.73 -38.58
N LYS A 248 18.28 11.17 -39.76
CA LYS A 248 18.62 11.78 -41.06
C LYS A 248 17.73 12.95 -41.53
N SER A 249 16.49 13.08 -41.08
CA SER A 249 15.57 14.14 -41.57
C SER A 249 14.97 14.94 -40.43
N ILE A 250 14.20 14.27 -39.56
CA ILE A 250 13.61 14.83 -38.35
C ILE A 250 13.89 13.82 -37.24
N PRO A 251 14.49 14.23 -36.11
CA PRO A 251 14.79 13.31 -35.03
C PRO A 251 13.48 12.73 -34.48
N ALA A 252 13.35 11.41 -34.58
CA ALA A 252 12.17 10.67 -34.13
C ALA A 252 12.58 9.50 -33.25
N TRP A 253 11.75 9.23 -32.25
CA TRP A 253 11.92 8.14 -31.30
C TRP A 253 10.84 7.09 -31.51
N THR A 254 11.17 5.83 -31.24
CA THR A 254 10.14 4.77 -31.21
C THR A 254 9.57 4.66 -29.81
N ILE A 255 8.32 4.20 -29.70
CA ILE A 255 7.69 3.92 -28.40
C ILE A 255 8.46 2.83 -27.65
N THR A 256 9.01 1.86 -28.38
CA THR A 256 9.91 0.84 -27.84
C THR A 256 11.08 1.45 -27.07
N GLN A 257 11.74 2.48 -27.62
CA GLN A 257 12.86 3.17 -26.96
C GLN A 257 12.44 3.85 -25.64
N ILE A 258 11.25 4.42 -25.59
CA ILE A 258 10.75 5.09 -24.37
C ILE A 258 10.39 4.05 -23.31
N VAL A 259 9.65 3.00 -23.71
CA VAL A 259 9.29 1.90 -22.80
C VAL A 259 10.54 1.19 -22.29
N GLN A 260 11.57 1.10 -23.11
CA GLN A 260 12.86 0.56 -22.71
C GLN A 260 13.47 1.33 -21.53
N GLY A 261 13.35 2.65 -21.51
CA GLY A 261 13.80 3.46 -20.39
C GLY A 261 12.98 3.22 -19.11
N ALA A 262 11.74 2.72 -19.22
CA ALA A 262 10.97 2.34 -18.04
C ALA A 262 11.41 0.98 -17.45
N LEU A 263 12.14 0.16 -18.22
CA LEU A 263 12.62 -1.14 -17.79
C LEU A 263 13.98 -1.06 -17.06
N PRO A 264 14.24 -1.97 -16.10
CA PRO A 264 15.55 -2.05 -15.45
C PRO A 264 16.66 -2.46 -16.44
N ALA A 265 17.82 -1.80 -16.36
CA ALA A 265 18.94 -1.99 -17.29
C ALA A 265 19.54 -3.41 -17.37
N LYS A 266 19.26 -4.28 -16.40
CA LYS A 266 19.76 -5.68 -16.35
C LYS A 266 18.66 -6.73 -16.56
N LEU A 267 17.50 -6.30 -17.02
CA LEU A 267 16.40 -7.21 -17.29
C LEU A 267 16.67 -7.98 -18.60
N THR A 268 16.77 -9.30 -18.48
CA THR A 268 16.79 -10.21 -19.62
C THR A 268 15.63 -11.19 -19.48
N CYS A 269 14.70 -11.17 -20.44
CA CYS A 269 13.56 -12.07 -20.46
C CYS A 269 13.31 -12.58 -21.88
N GLN A 270 13.00 -13.88 -21.99
CA GLN A 270 12.66 -14.53 -23.26
C GLN A 270 11.22 -15.03 -23.19
N GLY A 271 10.35 -14.39 -23.97
CA GLY A 271 8.98 -14.85 -24.19
C GLY A 271 8.88 -15.83 -25.36
N LYS A 272 7.67 -16.28 -25.67
CA LYS A 272 7.41 -17.22 -26.78
C LYS A 272 7.76 -16.63 -28.16
N THR A 273 7.75 -15.31 -28.32
CA THR A 273 7.97 -14.62 -29.60
C THR A 273 9.03 -13.52 -29.52
N GLN A 274 9.61 -13.22 -28.35
CA GLN A 274 10.44 -12.02 -28.16
C GLN A 274 11.56 -12.22 -27.12
N ILE A 275 12.64 -11.44 -27.28
CA ILE A 275 13.82 -11.42 -26.40
C ILE A 275 14.06 -9.97 -25.95
N VAL A 276 14.00 -9.74 -24.63
CA VAL A 276 14.58 -8.55 -23.98
C VAL A 276 15.96 -8.95 -23.49
N ARG A 277 17.00 -8.23 -23.90
CA ARG A 277 18.39 -8.47 -23.49
C ARG A 277 18.99 -7.18 -22.95
N ASP A 278 19.44 -7.20 -21.69
CA ASP A 278 20.05 -6.04 -21.00
C ASP A 278 19.17 -4.78 -21.10
N GLY A 279 17.87 -4.96 -20.87
CA GLY A 279 16.87 -3.90 -21.00
C GLY A 279 16.49 -3.55 -22.43
N ASN A 280 17.22 -3.96 -23.48
CA ASN A 280 16.87 -3.68 -24.88
C ASN A 280 15.80 -4.63 -25.42
N ILE A 281 14.73 -4.07 -26.00
CA ILE A 281 13.63 -4.83 -26.64
C ILE A 281 13.95 -4.99 -28.13
N SER A 282 14.10 -6.23 -28.59
CA SER A 282 14.56 -6.53 -29.96
C SER A 282 13.46 -6.89 -30.98
N CYS A 283 12.22 -7.15 -30.57
CA CYS A 283 11.15 -7.63 -31.46
C CYS A 283 9.75 -7.03 -31.17
N ASP A 284 8.85 -7.27 -32.14
CA ASP A 284 7.51 -6.69 -32.30
C ASP A 284 6.55 -6.95 -31.14
N ILE A 285 5.77 -5.93 -30.77
CA ILE A 285 5.27 -5.72 -29.42
C ILE A 285 3.86 -6.32 -29.18
N GLN A 286 3.77 -7.30 -28.26
CA GLN A 286 2.58 -7.59 -27.45
C GLN A 286 2.83 -7.18 -25.97
N LEU A 287 3.19 -5.90 -25.80
CA LEU A 287 3.79 -5.29 -24.60
C LEU A 287 3.09 -5.60 -23.26
N ALA A 288 1.77 -5.79 -23.24
CA ALA A 288 1.01 -5.87 -21.99
C ALA A 288 1.20 -7.19 -21.23
N CYS A 289 1.19 -8.33 -21.94
CA CYS A 289 1.51 -9.63 -21.35
C CYS A 289 3.01 -9.70 -21.00
N ASP A 290 3.85 -9.06 -21.82
CA ASP A 290 5.30 -9.15 -21.74
C ASP A 290 5.88 -8.30 -20.59
N ILE A 291 5.33 -7.10 -20.31
CA ILE A 291 5.72 -6.31 -19.14
C ILE A 291 5.29 -7.01 -17.84
N GLN A 292 4.12 -7.65 -17.81
CA GLN A 292 3.70 -8.43 -16.63
C GLN A 292 4.63 -9.63 -16.39
N LEU A 293 5.01 -10.35 -17.46
CA LEU A 293 5.98 -11.44 -17.39
C LEU A 293 7.39 -10.94 -17.03
N ALA A 294 7.83 -9.81 -17.58
CA ALA A 294 9.11 -9.18 -17.32
C ALA A 294 9.21 -8.67 -15.88
N VAL A 295 8.17 -8.00 -15.36
CA VAL A 295 8.07 -7.59 -13.95
C VAL A 295 8.06 -8.83 -13.05
N GLY A 296 7.37 -9.89 -13.44
CA GLY A 296 7.38 -11.17 -12.72
C GLY A 296 8.75 -11.83 -12.66
N GLN A 297 9.42 -11.95 -13.80
CA GLN A 297 10.74 -12.57 -13.91
C GLN A 297 11.84 -11.70 -13.28
N TYR A 298 11.79 -10.38 -13.44
CA TYR A 298 12.69 -9.44 -12.75
C TYR A 298 12.58 -9.58 -11.24
N ASN A 299 11.37 -9.63 -10.70
CA ASN A 299 11.16 -9.74 -9.27
C ASN A 299 11.40 -11.16 -8.74
N HIS A 300 11.21 -12.21 -9.55
CA HIS A 300 11.69 -13.55 -9.23
C HIS A 300 13.22 -13.59 -9.14
N LEU A 301 13.93 -12.94 -10.07
CA LEU A 301 15.39 -12.81 -10.04
C LEU A 301 15.86 -11.95 -8.87
N ARG A 302 15.17 -10.87 -8.53
CA ARG A 302 15.46 -10.04 -7.35
C ARG A 302 15.22 -10.84 -6.05
N GLY A 303 14.06 -11.47 -5.89
CA GLY A 303 13.74 -12.31 -4.73
C GLY A 303 14.65 -13.52 -4.53
N THR A 304 15.33 -13.99 -5.57
CA THR A 304 16.32 -15.08 -5.49
C THR A 304 17.77 -14.61 -5.33
N THR A 305 18.12 -13.36 -5.70
CA THR A 305 19.52 -12.90 -5.74
C THR A 305 19.85 -11.66 -4.90
N ARG A 306 18.86 -10.83 -4.52
CA ARG A 306 19.06 -9.62 -3.69
C ARG A 306 17.85 -9.34 -2.81
N GLY A 307 18.06 -9.22 -1.50
CA GLY A 307 17.01 -8.79 -0.56
C GLY A 307 16.36 -7.46 -0.95
N PRO A 308 15.15 -7.16 -0.42
CA PRO A 308 14.43 -5.95 -0.76
C PRO A 308 15.14 -4.72 -0.17
N ARG A 309 15.20 -3.64 -0.97
CA ARG A 309 15.95 -2.38 -0.80
C ARG A 309 17.41 -2.39 -1.29
N ASP A 310 17.59 -2.27 -2.60
CA ASP A 310 18.75 -1.57 -3.14
C ASP A 310 18.42 -0.06 -3.10
N ASN A 311 18.73 0.59 -1.97
CA ASN A 311 18.79 2.05 -1.86
C ASN A 311 20.10 2.52 -2.51
N SER A 312 20.14 2.58 -3.84
CA SER A 312 21.17 3.37 -4.53
C SER A 312 20.55 4.67 -5.00
N LYS A 313 21.09 5.77 -4.45
CA LYS A 313 20.92 7.15 -4.87
C LYS A 313 21.05 7.32 -6.39
#